data_AF-A0A0Q5E933-F1
#
_entry.id   AF-A0A0Q5E933-F1
#
_cell.length_a   1.000
_cell.length_b   1.000
_cell.length_c   1.000
_cell.angle_alpha   90.00
_cell.angle_beta   90.00
_cell.angle_gamma   90.00
#
_symmetry.space_group_name_H-M   'P 1'
#
loop_
_entity.id
_entity.type
_entity.pdbx_description
1 polymer ?
#
loop_
_entity_poly.entity_id
_entity_poly.type
_entity_poly.pdbx_seq_one_letter_code
_entity_poly.pdbx_strand_id
1 'polypeptide(L)'
;MQTEMIVPARRAMKLIPAVLLAASAFCLFGLMQPLAGYPLLVAALVTAILIDRALAQDLFLIAIGIGIVSTTSVEADVSWPSFFRIGTVLLLAVGVPFLIDRFVYRRKAIIFPWRSREKKTKGEIAYLFAVPLLGWAILPFYFIRSGAYENWPVISDAGELGRFFVGVNAVGTWDELFFICTCFALLRRHFPVWQANLLQAVIFVSFLWELGYRSWGPLLTFPFALLQGYLFSKTRSLGYILAVHLLFDAIVFLAIVHAHHRDWIPIFWY
;
A
#
# COMPACT_ATOMS: atom_id res chain seq x y z
N MET A 1 13.18 -41.31 -5.24
CA MET A 1 13.71 -40.05 -5.82
C MET A 1 12.62 -39.27 -6.60
N GLN A 2 11.40 -39.16 -6.06
CA GLN A 2 10.27 -38.45 -6.71
C GLN A 2 9.65 -37.35 -5.84
N THR A 3 9.98 -37.31 -4.55
CA THR A 3 9.33 -36.40 -3.58
C THR A 3 9.87 -34.97 -3.64
N GLU A 4 11.12 -34.75 -4.10
CA GLU A 4 11.72 -33.41 -4.13
C GLU A 4 11.29 -32.54 -5.31
N MET A 5 10.89 -33.12 -6.46
CA MET A 5 10.46 -32.35 -7.64
C MET A 5 9.01 -31.85 -7.58
N ILE A 6 8.17 -32.48 -6.75
CA ILE A 6 6.73 -32.17 -6.65
C ILE A 6 6.49 -30.87 -5.86
N VAL A 7 7.34 -30.55 -4.88
CA VAL A 7 7.21 -29.36 -4.02
C VAL A 7 7.51 -28.04 -4.78
N PRO A 8 8.55 -27.94 -5.62
CA PRO A 8 8.81 -26.77 -6.47
C PRO A 8 7.69 -26.49 -7.46
N ALA A 9 7.21 -27.53 -8.16
CA ALA A 9 6.16 -27.39 -9.18
C ALA A 9 4.85 -26.86 -8.57
N ARG A 10 4.47 -27.35 -7.39
CA ARG A 10 3.27 -26.87 -6.68
C ARG A 10 3.39 -25.42 -6.21
N ARG A 11 4.59 -24.97 -5.81
CA ARG A 11 4.84 -23.55 -5.47
C ARG A 11 4.79 -22.65 -6.70
N ALA A 12 5.35 -23.10 -7.82
CA ALA A 12 5.30 -22.35 -9.08
C ALA A 12 3.85 -22.15 -9.56
N MET A 13 3.00 -23.18 -9.47
CA MET A 13 1.58 -23.05 -9.81
C MET A 13 0.84 -22.07 -8.91
N LYS A 14 1.14 -22.02 -7.60
CA LYS A 14 0.53 -21.04 -6.68
C LYS A 14 0.87 -19.60 -7.05
N LEU A 15 1.97 -19.35 -7.75
CA LEU A 15 2.36 -18.00 -8.14
C LEU A 15 1.43 -17.42 -9.23
N ILE A 16 0.84 -18.27 -10.08
CA ILE A 16 -0.07 -17.87 -11.15
C ILE A 16 -1.24 -17.00 -10.64
N PRO A 17 -2.10 -17.47 -9.72
CA PRO A 17 -3.21 -16.65 -9.22
C PRO A 17 -2.74 -15.39 -8.49
N ALA A 18 -1.60 -15.44 -7.78
CA ALA A 18 -1.09 -14.28 -7.07
C ALA A 18 -0.55 -13.19 -8.03
N VAL A 19 0.10 -13.60 -9.12
CA VAL A 19 0.53 -12.70 -10.20
C VAL A 19 -0.67 -12.13 -10.93
N LEU A 20 -1.70 -12.94 -11.22
CA LEU A 20 -2.94 -12.45 -11.84
C LEU A 20 -3.63 -11.39 -10.95
N LEU A 21 -3.64 -11.59 -9.63
CA LEU A 21 -4.17 -10.62 -8.67
C LEU A 21 -3.37 -9.31 -8.69
N ALA A 22 -2.04 -9.39 -8.67
CA ALA A 22 -1.17 -8.21 -8.74
C ALA A 22 -1.31 -7.48 -10.09
N ALA A 23 -1.40 -8.24 -11.19
CA ALA A 23 -1.65 -7.70 -12.53
C ALA A 23 -3.04 -7.05 -12.63
N SER A 24 -4.05 -7.60 -11.96
CA SER A 24 -5.37 -6.99 -11.85
C SER A 24 -5.29 -5.62 -11.17
N ALA A 25 -4.60 -5.52 -10.02
CA ALA A 25 -4.38 -4.23 -9.34
C ALA A 25 -3.64 -3.22 -10.23
N PHE A 26 -2.62 -3.69 -10.97
CA PHE A 26 -1.91 -2.87 -11.94
C PHE A 26 -2.81 -2.37 -13.06
N CYS A 27 -3.67 -3.22 -13.63
CA CYS A 27 -4.63 -2.80 -14.65
C CYS A 27 -5.70 -1.86 -14.08
N LEU A 28 -6.21 -2.12 -12.87
CA LEU A 28 -7.25 -1.30 -12.24
C LEU A 28 -6.74 0.09 -11.88
N PHE A 29 -5.60 0.19 -11.20
CA PHE A 29 -5.13 1.44 -10.60
C PHE A 29 -3.95 2.06 -11.37
N GLY A 30 -3.02 1.23 -11.86
CA GLY A 30 -1.85 1.72 -12.60
C GLY A 30 -2.15 2.11 -14.06
N LEU A 31 -3.02 1.36 -14.74
CA LEU A 31 -3.44 1.64 -16.11
C LEU A 31 -4.83 2.28 -16.20
N MET A 32 -5.60 2.29 -15.11
CA MET A 32 -6.98 2.77 -15.08
C MET A 32 -7.87 2.08 -16.15
N GLN A 33 -7.65 0.77 -16.34
CA GLN A 33 -8.33 -0.08 -17.32
C GLN A 33 -9.22 -1.13 -16.62
N PRO A 34 -10.43 -0.77 -16.17
CA PRO A 34 -11.32 -1.68 -15.45
C PRO A 34 -11.73 -2.90 -16.30
N LEU A 35 -11.86 -2.73 -17.62
CA LEU A 35 -12.17 -3.81 -18.55
C LEU A 35 -11.11 -4.92 -18.59
N ALA A 36 -9.85 -4.60 -18.32
CA ALA A 36 -8.78 -5.59 -18.18
C ALA A 36 -8.62 -6.05 -16.71
N GLY A 37 -8.77 -5.11 -15.77
CA GLY A 37 -8.58 -5.33 -14.35
C GLY A 37 -9.53 -6.35 -13.73
N TYR A 38 -10.83 -6.21 -13.95
CA TYR A 38 -11.82 -7.11 -13.35
C TYR A 38 -11.74 -8.55 -13.87
N PRO A 39 -11.57 -8.82 -15.19
CA PRO A 39 -11.34 -10.18 -15.67
C PRO A 39 -10.10 -10.84 -15.07
N LEU A 40 -9.00 -10.09 -14.91
CA LEU A 40 -7.79 -10.59 -14.24
C LEU A 40 -8.05 -10.92 -12.76
N LEU A 41 -8.87 -10.12 -12.07
CA LEU A 41 -9.27 -10.37 -10.69
C LEU A 41 -10.05 -11.68 -10.56
N VAL A 42 -11.03 -11.88 -11.45
CA VAL A 42 -11.83 -13.10 -11.51
C VAL A 42 -10.95 -14.30 -11.87
N ALA A 43 -10.06 -14.16 -12.86
CA ALA A 43 -9.14 -15.21 -13.25
C ALA A 43 -8.20 -15.61 -12.10
N ALA A 44 -7.71 -14.64 -11.32
CA ALA A 44 -6.91 -14.90 -10.12
C ALA A 44 -7.67 -15.77 -9.11
N LEU A 45 -8.94 -15.45 -8.84
CA LEU A 45 -9.76 -16.22 -7.89
C LEU A 45 -10.12 -17.61 -8.42
N VAL A 46 -10.52 -17.71 -9.68
CA VAL A 46 -10.84 -19.00 -10.32
C VAL A 46 -9.62 -19.91 -10.29
N THR A 47 -8.46 -19.43 -10.74
CA THR A 47 -7.22 -20.23 -10.73
C THR A 47 -6.77 -20.57 -9.31
N ALA A 48 -6.95 -19.68 -8.33
CA ALA A 48 -6.66 -20.00 -6.93
C ALA A 48 -7.55 -21.13 -6.40
N ILE A 49 -8.86 -21.10 -6.67
CA ILE A 49 -9.82 -22.14 -6.25
C ILE A 49 -9.43 -23.50 -6.83
N LEU A 50 -8.99 -23.52 -8.10
CA LEU A 50 -8.57 -24.74 -8.79
C LEU A 50 -7.25 -25.30 -8.26
N ILE A 51 -6.34 -24.44 -7.76
CA ILE A 51 -4.98 -24.84 -7.36
C ILE A 51 -4.89 -25.17 -5.87
N ASP A 52 -5.39 -24.29 -5.00
CA ASP A 52 -5.25 -24.42 -3.55
C ASP A 52 -6.32 -23.62 -2.79
N ARG A 53 -7.16 -24.33 -2.01
CA ARG A 53 -8.26 -23.71 -1.25
C ARG A 53 -7.81 -22.68 -0.22
N ALA A 54 -6.66 -22.89 0.44
CA ALA A 54 -6.16 -21.95 1.44
C ALA A 54 -5.64 -20.67 0.79
N LEU A 55 -4.98 -20.79 -0.37
CA LEU A 55 -4.61 -19.66 -1.20
C LEU A 55 -5.84 -18.91 -1.71
N ALA A 56 -6.87 -19.63 -2.19
CA ALA A 56 -8.11 -19.02 -2.65
C ALA A 56 -8.77 -18.14 -1.58
N GLN A 57 -8.86 -18.63 -0.33
CA GLN A 57 -9.38 -17.84 0.79
C GLN A 57 -8.55 -16.57 1.04
N ASP A 58 -7.22 -16.70 1.02
CA ASP A 58 -6.33 -15.57 1.28
C ASP A 58 -6.37 -14.53 0.14
N LEU A 59 -6.37 -14.96 -1.12
CA LEU A 59 -6.49 -14.05 -2.26
C LEU A 59 -7.89 -13.44 -2.39
N PHE A 60 -8.94 -14.14 -1.97
CA PHE A 60 -10.30 -13.60 -1.94
C PHE A 60 -10.42 -12.39 -1.01
N LEU A 61 -9.79 -12.44 0.17
CA LEU A 61 -9.77 -11.30 1.10
C LEU A 61 -9.06 -10.08 0.50
N ILE A 62 -7.93 -10.29 -0.19
CA ILE A 62 -7.21 -9.21 -0.88
C ILE A 62 -8.05 -8.67 -2.05
N ALA A 63 -8.66 -9.57 -2.83
CA ALA A 63 -9.50 -9.20 -3.96
C ALA A 63 -10.74 -8.40 -3.55
N ILE A 64 -11.34 -8.67 -2.39
CA ILE A 64 -12.41 -7.84 -1.84
C ILE A 64 -11.91 -6.43 -1.56
N GLY A 65 -10.75 -6.29 -0.91
CA GLY A 65 -10.20 -4.96 -0.64
C GLY A 65 -9.91 -4.18 -1.93
N ILE A 66 -9.25 -4.82 -2.90
CA ILE A 66 -9.01 -4.24 -4.24
C ILE A 66 -10.34 -3.85 -4.92
N GLY A 67 -11.31 -4.76 -4.92
CA GLY A 67 -12.61 -4.55 -5.56
C GLY A 67 -13.42 -3.43 -4.91
N ILE A 68 -13.32 -3.25 -3.58
CA ILE A 68 -13.95 -2.13 -2.87
C ILE A 68 -13.27 -0.82 -3.25
N VAL A 69 -11.93 -0.76 -3.23
CA VAL A 69 -11.19 0.45 -3.60
C VAL A 69 -11.49 0.85 -5.05
N SER A 70 -11.55 -0.11 -5.97
CA SER A 70 -11.82 0.15 -7.40
C SER A 70 -13.23 0.63 -7.72
N THR A 71 -14.11 0.78 -6.72
CA THR A 71 -15.44 1.37 -6.90
C THR A 71 -15.44 2.89 -6.95
N THR A 72 -14.34 3.52 -6.53
CA THR A 72 -14.22 4.98 -6.51
C THR A 72 -12.83 5.40 -6.99
N SER A 73 -12.73 6.62 -7.52
CA SER A 73 -11.43 7.23 -7.77
C SER A 73 -10.79 7.61 -6.43
N VAL A 74 -9.53 7.25 -6.27
CA VAL A 74 -8.70 7.64 -5.11
C VAL A 74 -7.83 8.85 -5.39
N GLU A 75 -8.09 9.59 -6.48
CA GLU A 75 -7.45 10.88 -6.73
C GLU A 75 -7.62 11.81 -5.52
N ALA A 76 -6.55 12.51 -5.18
CA ALA A 76 -6.52 13.35 -3.99
C ALA A 76 -7.49 14.54 -4.13
N ASP A 77 -8.55 14.54 -3.32
CA ASP A 77 -9.51 15.64 -3.22
C ASP A 77 -9.90 15.87 -1.75
N VAL A 78 -9.80 17.13 -1.32
CA VAL A 78 -10.06 17.58 0.05
C VAL A 78 -11.46 18.18 0.23
N SER A 79 -12.31 18.13 -0.80
CA SER A 79 -13.72 18.47 -0.67
C SER A 79 -14.41 17.53 0.33
N TRP A 80 -15.37 18.05 1.12
CA TRP A 80 -16.06 17.24 2.12
C TRP A 80 -16.70 15.96 1.55
N PRO A 81 -17.37 15.98 0.38
CA PRO A 81 -17.92 14.76 -0.21
C PRO A 81 -16.84 13.71 -0.52
N SER A 82 -15.74 14.11 -1.15
CA SER A 82 -14.64 13.20 -1.48
C SER A 82 -13.92 12.70 -0.23
N PHE A 83 -13.72 13.56 0.76
CA PHE A 83 -13.10 13.20 2.04
C PHE A 83 -13.85 12.06 2.74
N PHE A 84 -15.17 12.15 2.85
CA PHE A 84 -15.99 11.08 3.44
C PHE A 84 -16.12 9.86 2.53
N ARG A 85 -16.24 10.05 1.21
CA ARG A 85 -16.34 8.96 0.23
C ARG A 85 -15.09 8.08 0.26
N ILE A 86 -13.92 8.69 0.07
CA ILE A 86 -12.61 7.99 0.07
C ILE A 86 -12.38 7.35 1.43
N GLY A 87 -12.56 8.11 2.53
CA GLY A 87 -12.40 7.58 3.89
C GLY A 87 -13.27 6.35 4.18
N THR A 88 -14.53 6.36 3.72
CA THR A 88 -15.45 5.23 3.87
C THR A 88 -15.01 4.02 3.03
N VAL A 89 -14.65 4.24 1.77
CA VAL A 89 -14.19 3.16 0.88
C VAL A 89 -12.92 2.51 1.42
N LEU A 90 -11.94 3.28 1.86
CA LEU A 90 -10.72 2.76 2.47
C LEU A 90 -11.03 2.00 3.76
N LEU A 91 -11.87 2.55 4.64
CA LEU A 91 -12.29 1.85 5.86
C LEU A 91 -12.94 0.49 5.55
N LEU A 92 -13.82 0.43 4.53
CA LEU A 92 -14.46 -0.82 4.10
C LEU A 92 -13.46 -1.80 3.48
N ALA A 93 -12.49 -1.32 2.70
CA ALA A 93 -11.49 -2.14 2.04
C ALA A 93 -10.58 -2.89 3.03
N VAL A 94 -10.39 -2.38 4.24
CA VAL A 94 -9.69 -3.09 5.34
C VAL A 94 -10.68 -3.81 6.25
N GLY A 95 -11.79 -3.16 6.58
CA GLY A 95 -12.79 -3.66 7.53
C GLY A 95 -13.49 -4.92 7.02
N VAL A 96 -13.94 -4.95 5.77
CA VAL A 96 -14.68 -6.10 5.23
C VAL A 96 -13.80 -7.35 5.16
N PRO A 97 -12.57 -7.35 4.60
CA PRO A 97 -11.69 -8.50 4.65
C PRO A 97 -11.37 -8.97 6.08
N PHE A 98 -11.12 -8.04 7.00
CA PHE A 98 -10.88 -8.36 8.40
C PHE A 98 -12.07 -9.04 9.07
N LEU A 99 -13.30 -8.55 8.84
CA LEU A 99 -14.51 -9.12 9.39
C LEU A 99 -14.80 -10.50 8.79
N ILE A 100 -14.58 -10.70 7.49
CA ILE A 100 -14.71 -12.01 6.85
C ILE A 100 -13.69 -13.00 7.44
N ASP A 101 -12.42 -12.59 7.57
CA ASP A 101 -11.37 -13.42 8.18
C ASP A 101 -11.77 -13.87 9.59
N ARG A 102 -12.28 -12.93 10.39
CA ARG A 102 -12.61 -13.15 11.80
C ARG A 102 -13.89 -13.95 12.00
N PHE A 103 -14.96 -13.65 11.28
CA PHE A 103 -16.30 -14.14 11.59
C PHE A 103 -16.78 -15.22 10.61
N VAL A 104 -16.39 -15.14 9.34
CA VAL A 104 -16.77 -16.14 8.32
C VAL A 104 -15.76 -17.27 8.29
N TYR A 105 -14.47 -16.95 8.13
CA TYR A 105 -13.39 -17.95 8.13
C TYR A 105 -12.99 -18.39 9.55
N ARG A 106 -13.45 -17.69 10.58
CA ARG A 106 -13.23 -18.00 12.00
C ARG A 106 -11.75 -18.21 12.34
N ARG A 107 -10.89 -17.38 11.74
CA ARG A 107 -9.44 -17.42 11.93
C ARG A 107 -8.91 -16.04 12.33
N LYS A 108 -7.60 -15.99 12.57
CA LYS A 108 -6.86 -14.76 12.93
C LYS A 108 -5.66 -14.62 12.00
N ALA A 109 -5.91 -14.65 10.69
CA ALA A 109 -4.84 -14.50 9.70
C ALA A 109 -4.46 -13.02 9.54
N ILE A 110 -5.44 -12.11 9.61
CA ILE A 110 -5.21 -10.66 9.65
C ILE A 110 -5.07 -10.22 11.11
N ILE A 111 -3.88 -9.76 11.47
CA ILE A 111 -3.53 -9.28 12.81
C ILE A 111 -2.79 -7.96 12.72
N PHE A 112 -2.96 -7.12 13.75
CA PHE A 112 -2.36 -5.79 13.83
C PHE A 112 -1.42 -5.74 15.05
N PRO A 113 -0.17 -6.24 14.93
CA PRO A 113 0.75 -6.34 16.05
C PRO A 113 1.30 -4.95 16.41
N TRP A 114 0.61 -4.23 17.31
CA TRP A 114 0.94 -2.84 17.64
C TRP A 114 2.40 -2.63 18.07
N ARG A 115 2.90 -3.48 18.96
CA ARG A 115 4.26 -3.36 19.53
C ARG A 115 5.00 -4.69 19.44
N SER A 116 6.23 -4.63 18.91
CA SER A 116 7.17 -5.75 19.06
C SER A 116 7.68 -5.86 20.49
N ARG A 117 7.87 -7.11 20.95
CA ARG A 117 8.43 -7.42 22.26
C ARG A 117 9.97 -7.32 22.28
N GLU A 118 10.59 -7.10 21.12
CA GLU A 118 12.04 -7.00 20.98
C GLU A 118 12.53 -5.56 21.18
N LYS A 119 13.76 -5.42 21.71
CA LYS A 119 14.40 -4.12 21.83
C LYS A 119 14.77 -3.59 20.44
N LYS A 120 14.61 -2.28 20.25
CA LYS A 120 14.99 -1.63 19.00
C LYS A 120 16.49 -1.66 18.80
N THR A 121 16.90 -2.14 17.64
CA THR A 121 18.28 -2.12 17.17
C THR A 121 18.68 -0.70 16.78
N LYS A 122 19.99 -0.41 16.80
CA LYS A 122 20.51 0.88 16.32
C LYS A 122 20.13 1.15 14.87
N GLY A 123 20.05 0.10 14.04
CA GLY A 123 19.62 0.21 12.64
C GLY A 123 18.16 0.65 12.51
N GLU A 124 17.25 0.10 13.30
CA GLU A 124 15.84 0.55 13.32
C GLU A 124 15.70 2.00 13.77
N ILE A 125 16.48 2.43 14.77
CA ILE A 125 16.47 3.82 15.22
C ILE A 125 17.03 4.75 14.13
N ALA A 126 18.18 4.40 13.54
CA ALA A 126 18.77 5.19 12.46
C ALA A 126 17.79 5.31 11.27
N TYR A 127 17.09 4.24 10.96
CA TYR A 127 16.11 4.21 9.87
C TYR A 127 14.92 5.16 10.10
N LEU A 128 14.45 5.28 11.36
CA LEU A 128 13.38 6.22 11.73
C LEU A 128 13.70 7.67 11.35
N PHE A 129 14.98 8.05 11.39
CA PHE A 129 15.44 9.38 11.00
C PHE A 129 15.90 9.47 9.54
N ALA A 130 16.48 8.39 9.01
CA ALA A 130 16.99 8.36 7.65
C ALA A 130 15.86 8.50 6.62
N VAL A 131 14.71 7.87 6.84
CA VAL A 131 13.59 7.92 5.87
C VAL A 131 13.02 9.32 5.70
N PRO A 132 12.64 10.06 6.76
CA PRO A 132 12.18 11.44 6.61
C PRO A 132 13.25 12.35 6.02
N LEU A 133 14.53 12.15 6.37
CA LEU A 133 15.63 12.91 5.80
C LEU A 133 15.79 12.68 4.29
N LEU A 134 15.71 11.42 3.84
CA LEU A 134 15.72 11.08 2.42
C LEU A 134 14.50 11.63 1.70
N GLY A 135 13.32 11.53 2.32
CA GLY A 135 12.10 12.17 1.81
C GLY A 135 12.29 13.68 1.62
N TRP A 136 12.89 14.35 2.62
CA TRP A 136 13.09 15.79 2.59
C TRP A 136 14.07 16.21 1.48
N ALA A 137 15.08 15.38 1.21
CA ALA A 137 16.06 15.64 0.15
C ALA A 137 15.54 15.32 -1.26
N ILE A 138 14.68 14.30 -1.41
CA ILE A 138 14.30 13.75 -2.73
C ILE A 138 12.93 14.24 -3.20
N LEU A 139 11.94 14.30 -2.29
CA LEU A 139 10.55 14.55 -2.66
C LEU A 139 10.31 15.92 -3.32
N PRO A 140 10.90 17.04 -2.85
CA PRO A 140 10.69 18.33 -3.51
C PRO A 140 11.17 18.33 -4.96
N PHE A 141 12.36 17.74 -5.20
CA PHE A 141 12.90 17.58 -6.54
C PHE A 141 11.95 16.76 -7.41
N TYR A 142 11.49 15.61 -6.91
CA TYR A 142 10.51 14.78 -7.61
C TYR A 142 9.24 15.55 -7.94
N PHE A 143 8.56 16.09 -6.93
CA PHE A 143 7.27 16.75 -7.07
C PHE A 143 7.35 17.93 -8.04
N ILE A 144 8.31 18.84 -7.85
CA ILE A 144 8.39 20.09 -8.60
C ILE A 144 8.94 19.87 -10.01
N ARG A 145 9.99 19.05 -10.19
CA ARG A 145 10.60 18.86 -11.52
C ARG A 145 9.76 17.99 -12.45
N SER A 146 8.98 17.06 -11.90
CA SER A 146 8.11 16.20 -12.71
C SER A 146 6.72 16.79 -12.94
N GLY A 147 6.31 17.81 -12.17
CA GLY A 147 4.94 18.30 -12.13
C GLY A 147 3.97 17.39 -11.38
N ALA A 148 4.45 16.31 -10.73
CA ALA A 148 3.57 15.37 -10.05
C ALA A 148 2.73 16.01 -8.93
N TYR A 149 3.18 17.11 -8.32
CA TYR A 149 2.43 17.81 -7.26
C TYR A 149 1.05 18.30 -7.72
N GLU A 150 0.82 18.48 -9.02
CA GLU A 150 -0.46 18.90 -9.60
C GLU A 150 -1.56 17.82 -9.46
N ASN A 151 -1.19 16.56 -9.17
CA ASN A 151 -2.16 15.51 -8.85
C ASN A 151 -2.78 15.67 -7.45
N TRP A 152 -2.29 16.62 -6.65
CA TRP A 152 -2.81 16.96 -5.33
C TRP A 152 -3.49 18.32 -5.35
N PRO A 153 -4.54 18.51 -4.53
CA PRO A 153 -5.36 19.70 -4.59
C PRO A 153 -4.58 20.93 -4.14
N VAL A 154 -4.84 22.07 -4.80
CA VAL A 154 -4.34 23.37 -4.36
C VAL A 154 -5.07 23.74 -3.07
N ILE A 155 -4.33 23.90 -1.99
CA ILE A 155 -4.89 24.21 -0.67
C ILE A 155 -5.15 25.72 -0.58
N SER A 156 -6.40 26.11 -0.39
CA SER A 156 -6.80 27.53 -0.42
C SER A 156 -6.99 28.12 0.97
N ASP A 157 -7.31 27.30 1.98
CA ASP A 157 -7.58 27.75 3.34
C ASP A 157 -7.07 26.78 4.43
N ALA A 158 -7.13 27.23 5.70
CA ALA A 158 -6.66 26.45 6.84
C ALA A 158 -7.50 25.17 7.11
N GLY A 159 -8.78 25.17 6.74
CA GLY A 159 -9.65 24.00 6.83
C GLY A 159 -9.30 22.93 5.80
N GLU A 160 -9.03 23.32 4.56
CA GLU A 160 -8.48 22.44 3.52
C GLU A 160 -7.11 21.89 3.92
N LEU A 161 -6.22 22.72 4.47
CA LEU A 161 -4.93 22.29 4.99
C LEU A 161 -5.09 21.22 6.09
N GLY A 162 -6.01 21.45 7.02
CA GLY A 162 -6.33 20.50 8.09
C GLY A 162 -6.88 19.18 7.57
N ARG A 163 -7.82 19.22 6.60
CA ARG A 163 -8.34 18.01 5.95
C ARG A 163 -7.25 17.28 5.16
N PHE A 164 -6.38 18.00 4.47
CA PHE A 164 -5.26 17.40 3.75
C PHE A 164 -4.31 16.68 4.71
N PHE A 165 -3.95 17.32 5.82
CA PHE A 165 -3.11 16.71 6.86
C PHE A 165 -3.75 15.43 7.42
N VAL A 166 -5.03 15.48 7.79
CA VAL A 166 -5.75 14.30 8.29
C VAL A 166 -5.84 13.22 7.23
N GLY A 167 -6.14 13.59 5.98
CA GLY A 167 -6.24 12.69 4.84
C GLY A 167 -4.94 11.92 4.59
N VAL A 168 -3.81 12.63 4.48
CA VAL A 168 -2.48 12.04 4.30
C VAL A 168 -2.17 11.03 5.41
N ASN A 169 -2.33 11.41 6.68
CA ASN A 169 -2.06 10.50 7.81
C ASN A 169 -3.03 9.31 7.87
N ALA A 170 -4.30 9.51 7.51
CA ALA A 170 -5.29 8.44 7.46
C ALA A 170 -4.99 7.44 6.35
N VAL A 171 -4.59 7.91 5.17
CA VAL A 171 -4.17 7.07 4.04
C VAL A 171 -2.89 6.32 4.39
N GLY A 172 -1.85 6.98 4.93
CA GLY A 172 -0.62 6.28 5.36
C GLY A 172 -0.87 5.23 6.45
N THR A 173 -1.82 5.49 7.36
CA THR A 173 -2.26 4.47 8.32
C THR A 173 -2.96 3.31 7.62
N TRP A 174 -3.87 3.61 6.70
CA TRP A 174 -4.59 2.61 5.91
C TRP A 174 -3.64 1.75 5.09
N ASP A 175 -2.58 2.34 4.53
CA ASP A 175 -1.58 1.64 3.74
C ASP A 175 -0.95 0.49 4.55
N GLU A 176 -0.56 0.74 5.79
CA GLU A 176 -0.01 -0.31 6.66
C GLU A 176 -1.02 -1.41 7.00
N LEU A 177 -2.28 -1.04 7.20
CA LEU A 177 -3.34 -2.00 7.54
C LEU A 177 -3.68 -2.89 6.34
N PHE A 178 -3.78 -2.31 5.16
CA PHE A 178 -4.16 -3.02 3.95
C PHE A 178 -2.98 -3.75 3.31
N PHE A 179 -1.90 -3.04 3.02
CA PHE A 179 -0.83 -3.59 2.21
C PHE A 179 0.13 -4.46 3.02
N ILE A 180 0.44 -4.08 4.25
CA ILE A 180 1.36 -4.85 5.10
C ILE A 180 0.60 -5.88 5.94
N CYS A 181 -0.38 -5.44 6.71
CA CYS A 181 -1.09 -6.33 7.65
C CYS A 181 -2.15 -7.22 6.99
N THR A 182 -2.57 -6.92 5.75
CA THR A 182 -3.49 -7.77 4.97
C THR A 182 -2.77 -8.42 3.78
N CYS A 183 -2.39 -7.66 2.74
CA CYS A 183 -1.83 -8.22 1.51
C CYS A 183 -0.54 -9.01 1.76
N PHE A 184 0.49 -8.37 2.32
CA PHE A 184 1.76 -9.03 2.61
C PHE A 184 1.60 -10.18 3.61
N ALA A 185 0.88 -9.97 4.72
CA ALA A 185 0.65 -11.00 5.73
C ALA A 185 -0.04 -12.26 5.16
N LEU A 186 -1.07 -12.08 4.32
CA LEU A 186 -1.79 -13.19 3.68
C LEU A 186 -0.92 -13.88 2.61
N LEU A 187 -0.21 -13.12 1.77
CA LEU A 187 0.72 -13.67 0.78
C LEU A 187 1.87 -14.46 1.44
N ARG A 188 2.38 -14.01 2.58
CA ARG A 188 3.46 -14.68 3.34
C ARG A 188 3.10 -16.06 3.87
N ARG A 189 1.81 -16.40 3.92
CA ARG A 189 1.34 -17.76 4.28
C ARG A 189 1.63 -18.77 3.17
N HIS A 190 1.79 -18.30 1.93
CA HIS A 190 1.97 -19.15 0.75
C HIS A 190 3.35 -18.99 0.10
N PHE A 191 3.97 -17.82 0.25
CA PHE A 191 5.18 -17.45 -0.48
C PHE A 191 6.34 -17.05 0.45
N PRO A 192 7.61 -17.29 0.06
CA PRO A 192 8.78 -16.68 0.70
C PRO A 192 8.70 -15.15 0.72
N VAL A 193 9.49 -14.53 1.61
CA VAL A 193 9.41 -13.08 1.89
C VAL A 193 9.49 -12.26 0.62
N TRP A 194 10.47 -12.53 -0.23
CA TRP A 194 10.72 -11.72 -1.43
C TRP A 194 9.56 -11.78 -2.44
N GLN A 195 8.92 -12.94 -2.62
CA GLN A 195 7.78 -13.09 -3.54
C GLN A 195 6.56 -12.35 -3.00
N ALA A 196 6.22 -12.58 -1.73
CA ALA A 196 5.10 -11.89 -1.09
C ALA A 196 5.31 -10.37 -1.11
N ASN A 197 6.54 -9.90 -0.84
CA ASN A 197 6.89 -8.50 -0.83
C ASN A 197 6.80 -7.86 -2.22
N LEU A 198 7.29 -8.55 -3.26
CA LEU A 198 7.21 -8.08 -4.63
C LEU A 198 5.76 -7.95 -5.11
N LEU A 199 4.94 -8.96 -4.85
CA LEU A 199 3.52 -8.97 -5.22
C LEU A 199 2.76 -7.85 -4.50
N GLN A 200 2.99 -7.69 -3.19
CA GLN A 200 2.46 -6.56 -2.43
C GLN A 200 2.92 -5.22 -3.03
N ALA A 201 4.22 -5.05 -3.31
CA ALA A 201 4.75 -3.80 -3.84
C ALA A 201 4.09 -3.41 -5.16
N VAL A 202 3.79 -4.37 -6.04
CA VAL A 202 3.02 -4.10 -7.27
C VAL A 202 1.64 -3.56 -6.96
N ILE A 203 0.89 -4.17 -6.04
CA ILE A 203 -0.47 -3.72 -5.66
C ILE A 203 -0.39 -2.31 -5.04
N PHE A 204 0.52 -2.09 -4.10
CA PHE A 204 0.75 -0.80 -3.43
C PHE A 204 1.11 0.32 -4.41
N VAL A 205 2.10 0.09 -5.28
CA VAL A 205 2.55 1.11 -6.23
C VAL A 205 1.47 1.42 -7.27
N SER A 206 0.67 0.42 -7.65
CA SER A 206 -0.48 0.63 -8.54
C SER A 206 -1.51 1.54 -7.89
N PHE A 207 -1.81 1.35 -6.61
CA PHE A 207 -2.69 2.24 -5.85
C PHE A 207 -2.13 3.66 -5.72
N LEU A 208 -0.84 3.80 -5.38
CA LEU A 208 -0.19 5.12 -5.27
C LEU A 208 -0.13 5.87 -6.60
N TRP A 209 -0.07 5.16 -7.73
CA TRP A 209 -0.16 5.78 -9.05
C TRP A 209 -1.48 6.53 -9.22
N GLU A 210 -2.61 5.91 -8.87
CA GLU A 210 -3.91 6.56 -8.94
C GLU A 210 -4.03 7.72 -7.94
N LEU A 211 -3.48 7.54 -6.73
CA LEU A 211 -3.47 8.58 -5.69
C LEU A 211 -2.76 9.87 -6.14
N GLY A 212 -1.67 9.75 -6.91
CA GLY A 212 -0.98 10.90 -7.48
C GLY A 212 0.51 10.73 -7.75
N TYR A 213 1.13 9.59 -7.38
CA TYR A 213 2.56 9.33 -7.61
C TYR A 213 2.87 8.96 -9.08
N ARG A 214 2.58 9.89 -9.99
CA ARG A 214 2.71 9.78 -11.44
C ARG A 214 4.17 9.94 -11.89
N SER A 215 4.39 9.94 -13.21
CA SER A 215 5.71 10.10 -13.84
C SER A 215 6.70 9.01 -13.42
N TRP A 216 7.90 9.36 -12.93
CA TRP A 216 8.88 8.42 -12.42
C TRP A 216 8.69 8.10 -10.93
N GLY A 217 7.57 8.50 -10.32
CA GLY A 217 7.18 8.18 -8.94
C GLY A 217 7.35 6.70 -8.56
N PRO A 218 7.04 5.72 -9.43
CA PRO A 218 7.30 4.30 -9.17
C PRO A 218 8.76 3.96 -8.81
N LEU A 219 9.74 4.73 -9.29
CA LEU A 219 11.15 4.52 -8.92
C LEU A 219 11.43 4.87 -7.44
N LEU A 220 10.56 5.67 -6.82
CA LEU A 220 10.62 6.02 -5.39
C LEU A 220 9.74 5.10 -4.55
N THR A 221 8.50 4.91 -4.98
CA THR A 221 7.48 4.18 -4.20
C THR A 221 7.73 2.68 -4.18
N PHE A 222 8.31 2.10 -5.23
CA PHE A 222 8.59 0.66 -5.28
C PHE A 222 9.69 0.23 -4.31
N PRO A 223 10.87 0.89 -4.25
CA PRO A 223 11.86 0.61 -3.20
C PRO A 223 11.31 0.83 -1.79
N PHE A 224 10.50 1.88 -1.59
CA PHE A 224 9.85 2.15 -0.31
C PHE A 224 8.93 1.00 0.11
N ALA A 225 8.05 0.54 -0.78
CA ALA A 225 7.13 -0.57 -0.53
C ALA A 225 7.86 -1.87 -0.16
N LEU A 226 8.93 -2.18 -0.90
CA LEU A 226 9.78 -3.34 -0.60
C LEU A 226 10.43 -3.22 0.77
N LEU A 227 10.89 -2.03 1.13
CA LEU A 227 11.56 -1.79 2.40
C LEU A 227 10.58 -1.91 3.57
N GLN A 228 9.34 -1.43 3.42
CA GLN A 228 8.29 -1.58 4.42
C GLN A 228 7.96 -3.06 4.69
N GLY A 229 7.72 -3.86 3.65
CA GLY A 229 7.45 -5.29 3.84
C GLY A 229 8.65 -6.05 4.41
N TYR A 230 9.88 -5.66 4.05
CA TYR A 230 11.10 -6.20 4.66
C TYR A 230 11.17 -5.89 6.16
N LEU A 231 10.96 -4.62 6.55
CA LEU A 231 10.98 -4.21 7.94
C LEU A 231 9.89 -4.88 8.76
N PHE A 232 8.69 -5.10 8.20
CA PHE A 232 7.65 -5.87 8.88
C PHE A 232 8.07 -7.31 9.10
N SER A 233 8.69 -7.93 8.10
CA SER A 233 9.18 -9.31 8.21
C SER A 233 10.22 -9.49 9.33
N LYS A 234 10.99 -8.43 9.63
CA LYS A 234 12.02 -8.41 10.68
C LYS A 234 11.46 -8.03 12.05
N THR A 235 10.71 -6.94 12.12
CA THR A 235 10.33 -6.30 13.38
C THR A 235 9.00 -6.83 13.93
N ARG A 236 8.10 -7.31 13.05
CA ARG A 236 6.71 -7.68 13.38
C ARG A 236 5.97 -6.62 14.19
N SER A 237 6.25 -5.34 13.93
CA SER A 237 5.76 -4.21 14.72
C SER A 237 5.02 -3.21 13.82
N LEU A 238 3.70 -3.25 13.83
CA LEU A 238 2.86 -2.28 13.12
C LEU A 238 3.19 -0.86 13.57
N GLY A 239 3.25 -0.58 14.87
CA GLY A 239 3.50 0.78 15.37
C GLY A 239 4.85 1.36 14.96
N TYR A 240 5.87 0.53 14.70
CA TYR A 240 7.16 1.01 14.21
C TYR A 240 7.10 1.40 12.74
N ILE A 241 6.49 0.57 11.90
CA ILE A 241 6.40 0.83 10.47
C ILE A 241 5.44 1.96 10.20
N LEU A 242 4.31 1.99 10.92
CA LEU A 242 3.39 3.12 10.92
C LEU A 242 4.10 4.42 11.33
N ALA A 243 4.95 4.41 12.36
CA ALA A 243 5.70 5.61 12.73
C ALA A 243 6.67 6.05 11.61
N VAL A 244 7.39 5.13 10.98
CA VAL A 244 8.23 5.46 9.82
C VAL A 244 7.39 6.04 8.69
N HIS A 245 6.26 5.40 8.36
CA HIS A 245 5.36 5.83 7.29
C HIS A 245 4.83 7.24 7.56
N LEU A 246 4.24 7.47 8.74
CA LEU A 246 3.67 8.77 9.09
C LEU A 246 4.74 9.88 9.16
N LEU A 247 5.98 9.56 9.54
CA LEU A 247 7.08 10.53 9.46
C LEU A 247 7.46 10.85 8.01
N PHE A 248 7.45 9.85 7.12
CA PHE A 248 7.66 10.07 5.68
C PHE A 248 6.53 10.91 5.09
N ASP A 249 5.28 10.57 5.42
CA ASP A 249 4.08 11.27 4.99
C ASP A 249 4.01 12.71 5.48
N ALA A 250 4.51 12.99 6.68
CA ALA A 250 4.65 14.35 7.16
C ALA A 250 5.55 15.17 6.21
N ILE A 251 6.63 14.57 5.69
CA ILE A 251 7.49 15.22 4.70
C ILE A 251 6.80 15.33 3.34
N VAL A 252 6.05 14.31 2.91
CA VAL A 252 5.22 14.37 1.69
C VAL A 252 4.23 15.54 1.77
N PHE A 253 3.49 15.65 2.87
CA PHE A 253 2.58 16.75 3.15
C PHE A 253 3.28 18.10 3.05
N LEU A 254 4.40 18.28 3.74
CA LEU A 254 5.18 19.52 3.72
C LEU A 254 5.67 19.84 2.29
N ALA A 255 6.15 18.85 1.55
CA ALA A 255 6.67 19.02 0.19
C ALA A 255 5.57 19.42 -0.80
N ILE A 256 4.38 18.83 -0.70
CA ILE A 256 3.22 19.18 -1.55
C ILE A 256 2.70 20.58 -1.21
N VAL A 257 2.56 20.90 0.08
CA VAL A 257 2.17 22.26 0.53
C VAL A 257 3.17 23.30 0.01
N HIS A 258 4.47 23.03 0.13
CA HIS A 258 5.51 23.90 -0.41
C HIS A 258 5.48 24.01 -1.93
N ALA A 259 5.21 22.91 -2.66
CA ALA A 259 5.16 22.92 -4.12
C ALA A 259 4.07 23.86 -4.66
N HIS A 260 2.91 23.90 -3.98
CA HIS A 260 1.81 24.83 -4.30
C HIS A 260 2.03 26.25 -3.72
N HIS A 261 2.63 26.36 -2.54
CA HIS A 261 2.87 27.62 -1.83
C HIS A 261 4.33 27.75 -1.37
N ARG A 262 5.21 28.13 -2.31
CA ARG A 262 6.67 28.13 -2.10
C ARG A 262 7.13 28.98 -0.92
N ASP A 263 6.43 30.08 -0.65
CA ASP A 263 6.80 31.03 0.39
C ASP A 263 6.39 30.58 1.81
N TRP A 264 5.48 29.60 1.94
CA TRP A 264 4.95 29.21 3.25
C TRP A 264 5.95 28.37 4.07
N ILE A 265 6.75 27.54 3.39
CA ILE A 265 7.66 26.59 4.06
C ILE A 265 9.00 26.52 3.30
N PRO A 266 9.87 27.54 3.38
CA PRO A 266 11.11 27.62 2.61
C PRO A 266 12.24 26.76 3.22
N ILE A 267 11.99 25.46 3.39
CA ILE A 267 12.95 24.50 3.97
C ILE A 267 13.49 23.50 2.95
N PHE A 268 13.01 23.51 1.71
CA PHE A 268 13.30 22.51 0.69
C PHE A 268 14.23 23.03 -0.41
N TRP A 269 15.03 22.13 -0.99
CA TRP A 269 16.04 22.39 -2.02
C TRP A 269 15.75 21.50 -3.24
N TYR A 270 15.79 22.03 -4.47
CA TYR A 270 15.41 21.30 -5.70
C TYR A 270 15.90 21.96 -7.02
#